data_AF-A0A0Q7AB22-F1
#
_entry.id   AF-A0A0Q7AB22-F1
#
_cell.length_a   1.000
_cell.length_b   1.000
_cell.length_c   1.000
_cell.angle_alpha   90.00
_cell.angle_beta   90.00
_cell.angle_gamma   90.00
#
_symmetry.space_group_name_H-M   'P 1'
#
loop_
_entity.id
_entity.type
_entity.pdbx_description
1 polymer ?
#
loop_
_entity_poly.entity_id
_entity_poly.type
_entity_poly.pdbx_seq_one_letter_code
_entity_poly.pdbx_strand_id
1 'polypeptide(L)'
;MNCANFCLPYPDELAKELGATGFVMSIRRLFELLAREADDKDPVKAALLRQAAQHYPDTYPDGEIIIRNSLTNIVAEEDDWDDLTDSQKIHRGNVNAAIANVDRIRYELEMMIDSYDDTEELTRLRRELATIAV
;
A
#
# COMPACT_ATOMS: atom_id res chain seq x y z
N MET A 1 4.48 20.37 13.63
CA MET A 1 3.52 19.50 14.33
C MET A 1 2.71 18.82 13.24
N ASN A 2 3.13 17.61 12.81
CA ASN A 2 2.48 16.89 11.72
C ASN A 2 1.24 16.17 12.28
N CYS A 3 0.09 16.82 12.22
CA CYS A 3 -1.19 16.19 12.56
C CYS A 3 -1.64 15.28 11.42
N ALA A 4 -0.85 14.24 11.08
CA ALA A 4 -1.16 13.33 9.97
C ALA A 4 -2.35 12.40 10.29
N ASN A 5 -2.71 12.27 11.58
CA ASN A 5 -3.72 11.35 12.09
C ASN A 5 -4.64 11.99 13.11
N PHE A 6 -5.82 11.41 13.26
CA PHE A 6 -6.74 11.65 14.36
C PHE A 6 -7.28 10.33 14.90
N CYS A 7 -7.53 10.29 16.22
CA CYS A 7 -8.12 9.14 16.90
C CYS A 7 -9.63 9.36 17.03
N LEU A 8 -10.41 8.41 16.54
CA LEU A 8 -11.85 8.35 16.73
C LEU A 8 -12.13 7.40 17.91
N PRO A 9 -12.52 7.92 19.08
CA PRO A 9 -12.75 7.07 20.25
C PRO A 9 -13.92 6.14 20.01
N TYR A 10 -13.81 4.90 20.49
CA TYR A 10 -14.95 3.99 20.54
C TYR A 10 -15.83 4.31 21.75
N PRO A 11 -17.15 4.06 21.65
CA PRO A 11 -18.01 4.06 22.83
C PRO A 11 -17.51 3.04 23.88
N ASP A 12 -17.68 3.35 25.16
CA ASP A 12 -17.12 2.57 26.28
C ASP A 12 -17.51 1.08 26.26
N GLU A 13 -18.72 0.78 25.81
CA GLU A 13 -19.22 -0.60 25.68
C GLU A 13 -18.42 -1.39 24.64
N LEU A 14 -18.14 -0.75 23.49
CA LEU A 14 -17.38 -1.33 22.38
C LEU A 14 -15.88 -1.42 22.71
N ALA A 15 -15.35 -0.43 23.43
CA ALA A 15 -13.94 -0.40 23.83
C ALA A 15 -13.60 -1.57 24.77
N LYS A 16 -14.51 -1.92 25.67
CA LYS A 16 -14.37 -3.08 26.59
C LYS A 16 -14.43 -4.41 25.85
N GLU A 17 -15.25 -4.51 24.82
CA GLU A 17 -15.38 -5.73 24.01
C GLU A 17 -14.16 -5.94 23.09
N LEU A 18 -13.71 -4.87 22.43
CA LEU A 18 -12.61 -4.93 21.46
C LEU A 18 -11.22 -4.84 22.10
N GLY A 19 -11.13 -4.47 23.39
CA GLY A 19 -9.86 -4.23 24.06
C GLY A 19 -9.07 -3.04 23.46
N ALA A 20 -9.74 -2.14 22.75
CA ALA A 20 -9.14 -0.99 22.08
C ALA A 20 -9.93 0.29 22.38
N THR A 21 -9.24 1.41 22.57
CA THR A 21 -9.87 2.68 22.99
C THR A 21 -10.42 3.50 21.82
N GLY A 22 -10.07 3.16 20.59
CA GLY A 22 -10.51 3.89 19.41
C GLY A 22 -9.85 3.40 18.13
N PHE A 23 -10.15 4.11 17.07
CA PHE A 23 -9.63 3.89 15.73
C PHE A 23 -8.73 5.05 15.31
N VAL A 24 -7.52 4.75 14.87
CA VAL A 24 -6.61 5.76 14.30
C VAL A 24 -6.86 5.86 12.79
N MET A 25 -7.11 7.08 12.32
CA MET A 25 -7.32 7.38 10.92
C MET A 25 -6.37 8.48 10.46
N SER A 26 -5.72 8.28 9.31
CA SER A 26 -4.94 9.34 8.68
C SER A 26 -5.78 10.26 7.83
N ILE A 27 -5.36 11.52 7.74
CA ILE A 27 -5.99 12.51 6.86
C ILE A 27 -5.96 12.03 5.41
N ARG A 28 -4.86 11.40 4.99
CA ARG A 28 -4.75 10.79 3.66
C ARG A 28 -5.85 9.76 3.43
N ARG A 29 -5.99 8.80 4.34
CA ARG A 29 -6.98 7.73 4.23
C ARG A 29 -8.41 8.28 4.23
N LEU A 30 -8.69 9.35 4.97
CA LEU A 30 -9.97 10.04 4.90
C LEU A 30 -10.27 10.57 3.49
N PHE A 31 -9.31 11.28 2.88
CA PHE A 31 -9.49 11.79 1.52
C PHE A 31 -9.67 10.68 0.49
N GLU A 32 -8.92 9.57 0.61
CA GLU A 32 -9.06 8.41 -0.26
C GLU A 32 -10.43 7.71 -0.11
N LEU A 33 -10.93 7.58 1.12
CA LEU A 33 -12.27 7.04 1.38
C LEU A 33 -13.36 7.91 0.75
N LEU A 34 -13.27 9.23 0.91
CA LEU A 34 -14.21 10.17 0.30
C LEU A 34 -14.11 10.17 -1.24
N ALA A 35 -12.91 10.00 -1.79
CA ALA A 35 -12.71 9.87 -3.23
C ALA A 35 -13.41 8.63 -3.77
N ARG A 36 -13.30 7.49 -3.07
CA ARG A 36 -13.97 6.24 -3.46
C ARG A 36 -15.49 6.35 -3.45
N GLU A 37 -16.06 7.11 -2.51
CA GLU A 37 -17.50 7.36 -2.49
C GLU A 37 -17.96 8.28 -3.64
N ALA A 38 -17.09 9.19 -4.08
CA ALA A 38 -17.36 10.13 -5.15
C ALA A 38 -17.14 9.56 -6.56
N ASP A 39 -16.39 8.47 -6.73
CA ASP A 39 -15.98 7.93 -8.04
C ASP A 39 -17.15 7.75 -9.02
N ASP A 40 -18.25 7.14 -8.57
CA ASP A 40 -19.40 6.83 -9.43
C ASP A 40 -20.34 8.03 -9.64
N LYS A 41 -20.24 9.07 -8.80
CA LYS A 41 -21.19 10.19 -8.76
C LYS A 41 -20.62 11.49 -9.31
N ASP A 42 -19.34 11.74 -9.05
CA ASP A 42 -18.61 12.96 -9.37
C ASP A 42 -17.12 12.65 -9.53
N PRO A 43 -16.69 12.21 -10.73
CA PRO A 43 -15.30 11.82 -10.98
C PRO A 43 -14.32 12.99 -10.87
N VAL A 44 -14.78 14.23 -11.09
CA VAL A 44 -13.95 15.43 -10.94
C VAL A 44 -13.63 15.65 -9.45
N LYS A 45 -14.63 15.54 -8.59
CA LYS A 45 -14.43 15.60 -7.15
C LYS A 45 -13.57 14.44 -6.63
N ALA A 46 -13.76 13.24 -7.15
CA ALA A 46 -12.93 12.09 -6.81
C ALA A 46 -11.45 12.32 -7.17
N ALA A 47 -11.16 12.89 -8.34
CA ALA A 47 -9.80 13.25 -8.75
C ALA A 47 -9.18 14.32 -7.84
N LEU A 48 -9.93 15.37 -7.49
CA LEU A 48 -9.47 16.41 -6.55
C LEU A 48 -9.17 15.84 -5.16
N LEU A 49 -10.00 14.94 -4.66
CA LEU A 49 -9.79 14.29 -3.36
C LEU A 49 -8.55 13.40 -3.36
N ARG A 50 -8.29 12.66 -4.46
CA ARG A 50 -7.04 11.90 -4.63
C ARG A 50 -5.81 12.82 -4.68
N GLN A 51 -5.92 13.94 -5.39
CA GLN A 51 -4.85 14.93 -5.43
C GLN A 51 -4.59 15.51 -4.03
N ALA A 52 -5.64 15.85 -3.28
CA ALA A 52 -5.52 16.30 -1.89
C ALA A 52 -4.84 15.23 -1.01
N ALA A 53 -5.21 13.95 -1.16
CA ALA A 53 -4.60 12.84 -0.42
C ALA A 53 -3.07 12.75 -0.62
N GLN A 54 -2.57 13.02 -1.82
CA GLN A 54 -1.14 12.99 -2.13
C GLN A 54 -0.30 14.02 -1.35
N HIS A 55 -0.92 15.08 -0.83
CA HIS A 55 -0.24 16.06 0.02
C HIS A 55 -0.03 15.59 1.47
N TYR A 56 -0.58 14.43 1.84
CA TYR A 56 -0.46 13.85 3.16
C TYR A 56 0.34 12.55 3.11
N PRO A 57 1.12 12.25 4.16
CA PRO A 57 1.91 11.02 4.22
C PRO A 57 1.00 9.79 4.30
N ASP A 58 1.50 8.67 3.77
CA ASP A 58 0.96 7.35 4.09
C ASP A 58 1.22 7.04 5.57
N THR A 59 0.34 6.27 6.19
CA THR A 59 0.51 5.83 7.57
C THR A 59 0.10 4.37 7.74
N TYR A 60 0.74 3.68 8.68
CA TYR A 60 0.29 2.40 9.18
C TYR A 60 -1.05 2.53 9.94
N PRO A 61 -1.77 1.42 10.17
CA PRO A 61 -3.04 1.43 10.90
C PRO A 61 -2.97 1.93 12.35
N ASP A 62 -1.79 1.90 12.96
CA ASP A 62 -1.49 2.46 14.28
C ASP A 62 -1.15 3.97 14.25
N GLY A 63 -1.00 4.55 13.06
CA GLY A 63 -0.71 5.96 12.85
C GLY A 63 0.78 6.27 12.62
N GLU A 64 1.67 5.29 12.59
CA GLU A 64 3.07 5.56 12.23
C GLU A 64 3.20 6.00 10.77
N ILE A 65 4.06 6.98 10.48
CA ILE A 65 4.22 7.51 9.12
C ILE A 65 5.06 6.55 8.29
N ILE A 66 4.55 6.16 7.12
CA ILE A 66 5.29 5.36 6.14
C ILE A 66 6.14 6.32 5.32
N ILE A 67 7.46 6.24 5.50
CA ILE A 67 8.41 7.00 4.70
C ILE A 67 8.65 6.25 3.40
N ARG A 68 8.56 6.97 2.28
CA ARG A 68 8.85 6.44 0.96
C ARG A 68 9.96 7.24 0.30
N ASN A 69 10.82 6.58 -0.48
CA ASN A 69 11.83 7.26 -1.27
C ASN A 69 11.20 7.94 -2.50
N SER A 70 12.02 8.64 -3.29
CA SER A 70 11.60 9.31 -4.53
C SER A 70 11.04 8.38 -5.61
N LEU A 71 11.27 7.07 -5.49
CA LEU A 71 10.73 6.02 -6.36
C LEU A 71 9.51 5.32 -5.73
N THR A 72 8.94 5.87 -4.66
CA THR A 72 7.76 5.38 -3.92
C THR A 72 7.95 4.08 -3.12
N ASN A 73 9.18 3.56 -3.04
CA ASN A 73 9.50 2.40 -2.21
C ASN A 73 9.44 2.78 -0.73
N ILE A 74 8.90 1.91 0.10
CA ILE A 74 8.91 2.09 1.56
C ILE A 74 10.36 2.06 2.04
N VAL A 75 10.77 3.09 2.76
CA VAL A 75 12.07 3.22 3.40
C VAL A 75 11.83 2.98 4.89
N ALA A 76 12.31 1.83 5.39
CA ALA A 76 12.43 1.66 6.83
C ALA A 76 13.49 2.65 7.34
N GLU A 77 13.19 3.41 8.40
CA GLU A 77 14.06 4.48 8.91
C GLU A 77 15.38 4.00 9.51
N GLU A 78 15.55 2.70 9.72
CA GLU A 78 16.76 2.12 10.30
C GLU A 78 17.16 0.88 9.50
N ASP A 79 18.45 0.70 9.25
CA ASP A 79 19.01 -0.57 8.79
C ASP A 79 19.01 -1.54 9.99
N ASP A 80 17.81 -1.83 10.50
CA ASP A 80 17.49 -2.76 11.58
C ASP A 80 17.79 -4.21 11.20
N TRP A 81 18.39 -4.42 10.02
CA TRP A 81 18.76 -5.73 9.52
C TRP A 81 19.52 -6.49 10.59
N ASP A 82 20.48 -5.89 11.28
CA ASP A 82 21.23 -6.58 12.33
C ASP A 82 20.38 -6.94 13.57
N ASP A 83 19.32 -6.17 13.86
CA ASP A 83 18.41 -6.36 14.99
C ASP A 83 17.28 -7.37 14.71
N LEU A 84 17.04 -7.72 13.44
CA LEU A 84 16.06 -8.73 13.05
C LEU A 84 16.53 -10.16 13.39
N THR A 85 15.59 -10.98 13.86
CA THR A 85 15.83 -12.43 14.00
C THR A 85 16.02 -13.08 12.62
N ASP A 86 16.67 -14.25 12.58
CA ASP A 86 16.87 -14.99 11.33
C ASP A 86 15.55 -15.27 10.59
N SER A 87 14.47 -15.56 11.33
CA SER A 87 13.15 -15.76 10.74
C SER A 87 12.56 -14.49 10.12
N GLN A 88 12.76 -13.33 10.74
CA GLN A 88 12.32 -12.04 10.22
C GLN A 88 13.14 -11.62 9.00
N LYS A 89 14.46 -11.87 9.01
CA LYS A 89 15.35 -11.66 7.85
C LYS A 89 14.92 -12.49 6.65
N ILE A 90 14.65 -13.78 6.86
CA ILE A 90 14.16 -14.68 5.81
C ILE A 90 12.81 -14.19 5.28
N HIS A 91 11.88 -13.82 6.16
CA HIS A 91 10.57 -13.31 5.74
C HIS A 91 10.69 -12.01 4.91
N ARG A 92 11.48 -11.04 5.39
CA ARG A 92 11.74 -9.78 4.68
C ARG A 92 12.45 -10.01 3.34
N GLY A 93 13.43 -10.91 3.30
CA GLY A 93 14.09 -11.34 2.07
C GLY A 93 13.12 -11.93 1.05
N ASN A 94 12.20 -12.79 1.50
CA ASN A 94 11.18 -13.39 0.63
C ASN A 94 10.19 -12.34 0.10
N VAL A 95 9.75 -11.40 0.95
CA VAL A 95 8.88 -10.29 0.55
C VAL A 95 9.57 -9.40 -0.49
N ASN A 96 10.83 -9.03 -0.26
CA ASN A 96 11.61 -8.23 -1.21
C ASN A 96 11.82 -8.95 -2.55
N ALA A 97 12.09 -10.26 -2.52
CA ALA A 97 12.21 -11.08 -3.72
C ALA A 97 10.88 -11.14 -4.50
N ALA A 98 9.75 -11.26 -3.80
CA ALA A 98 8.43 -11.23 -4.43
C ALA A 98 8.14 -9.87 -5.10
N ILE A 99 8.46 -8.76 -4.42
CA ILE A 99 8.31 -7.41 -4.99
C ILE A 99 9.13 -7.25 -6.27
N ALA A 100 10.41 -7.65 -6.25
CA ALA A 100 11.28 -7.58 -7.43
C ALA A 100 10.75 -8.40 -8.62
N ASN A 101 10.15 -9.56 -8.35
CA ASN A 101 9.52 -10.38 -9.39
C ASN A 101 8.27 -9.70 -9.97
N VAL A 102 7.44 -9.08 -9.14
CA VAL A 102 6.27 -8.32 -9.61
C VAL A 102 6.68 -7.11 -10.46
N ASP A 103 7.73 -6.39 -10.05
CA ASP A 103 8.25 -5.25 -10.82
C ASP A 103 8.79 -5.68 -12.18
N ARG A 104 9.49 -6.82 -12.26
CA ARG A 104 9.92 -7.39 -13.55
C ARG A 104 8.72 -7.72 -14.44
N ILE A 105 7.70 -8.36 -13.90
CA ILE A 105 6.47 -8.72 -14.64
C ILE A 105 5.77 -7.46 -15.16
N ARG A 106 5.68 -6.40 -14.33
CA ARG A 106 5.12 -5.11 -14.75
C ARG A 106 5.92 -4.52 -15.90
N TYR A 107 7.24 -4.48 -15.79
CA TYR A 107 8.12 -3.97 -16.85
C TYR A 107 7.94 -4.75 -18.16
N GLU A 108 7.85 -6.08 -18.09
CA GLU A 108 7.60 -6.91 -19.27
C GLU A 108 6.24 -6.58 -19.91
N LEU A 109 5.18 -6.43 -19.11
CA LEU A 109 3.86 -6.01 -19.59
C LEU A 109 3.86 -4.61 -20.24
N GLU A 110 4.60 -3.66 -19.67
CA GLU A 110 4.71 -2.29 -20.21
C GLU A 110 5.49 -2.25 -21.53
N MET A 111 6.38 -3.22 -21.75
CA MET A 111 7.17 -3.35 -22.97
C MET A 111 6.49 -4.16 -24.07
N MET A 112 5.42 -4.89 -23.76
CA MET A 112 4.62 -5.59 -24.77
C MET A 112 3.91 -4.57 -25.65
N ILE A 113 4.18 -4.61 -26.95
CA ILE A 113 3.47 -3.82 -27.95
C ILE A 113 2.08 -4.45 -28.10
N ASP A 114 0.99 -3.67 -28.10
CA ASP A 114 -0.40 -4.16 -28.25
C ASP A 114 -0.62 -4.88 -29.60
N SER A 115 -0.16 -6.12 -29.68
CA SER A 115 -0.19 -7.02 -30.81
C SER A 115 -1.08 -8.20 -30.44
N TYR A 116 -2.06 -8.51 -31.30
CA TYR A 116 -2.99 -9.63 -31.10
C TYR A 116 -2.28 -11.01 -31.03
N ASP A 117 -1.00 -11.07 -31.42
CA ASP A 117 -0.20 -12.30 -31.47
C ASP A 117 0.56 -12.62 -30.17
N ASP A 118 0.53 -11.74 -29.15
CA ASP A 118 1.37 -11.88 -27.94
C ASP A 118 0.73 -12.76 -26.83
N THR A 119 -0.15 -13.68 -27.23
CA THR A 119 -0.91 -14.55 -26.31
C THR A 119 -0.03 -15.54 -25.54
N GLU A 120 1.12 -15.92 -26.10
CA GLU A 120 2.07 -16.84 -25.46
C GLU A 120 2.87 -16.13 -24.35
N GLU A 121 3.20 -14.86 -24.55
CA GLU A 121 3.91 -14.03 -23.56
C GLU A 121 3.01 -13.62 -22.40
N LEU A 122 1.74 -13.29 -22.67
CA LEU A 122 0.70 -13.15 -21.63
C LEU A 122 0.52 -14.44 -20.81
N THR A 123 0.63 -15.60 -21.45
CA THR A 123 0.54 -16.90 -20.75
C THR A 123 1.77 -17.15 -19.87
N ARG A 124 2.97 -16.76 -20.33
CA ARG A 124 4.20 -16.78 -19.51
C ARG A 124 4.05 -15.89 -18.28
N LEU A 125 3.62 -14.64 -18.45
CA LEU A 125 3.44 -13.66 -17.37
C LEU A 125 2.40 -14.12 -16.35
N ARG A 126 1.27 -14.69 -16.80
CA ARG A 126 0.27 -15.29 -15.90
C ARG A 126 0.82 -16.44 -15.06
N ARG A 127 1.69 -17.29 -15.63
CA ARG A 127 2.34 -18.37 -14.89
C ARG A 127 3.32 -17.81 -13.86
N GLU A 128 4.15 -16.86 -14.26
CA GLU A 128 5.11 -16.22 -13.35
C GLU A 128 4.39 -15.55 -12.18
N LEU A 129 3.29 -14.85 -12.43
CA LEU A 129 2.44 -14.25 -11.40
C LEU A 129 1.79 -15.31 -10.48
N ALA A 130 1.33 -16.43 -11.04
CA ALA A 130 0.78 -17.53 -10.26
C ALA A 130 1.82 -18.18 -9.32
N THR A 131 3.10 -18.20 -9.71
CA THR A 131 4.19 -18.70 -8.86
C THR A 131 4.45 -17.82 -7.64
N ILE A 132 4.10 -16.53 -7.69
CA ILE A 132 4.26 -15.59 -6.57
C ILE A 132 3.07 -15.68 -5.59
N ALA A 133 1.92 -16.19 -6.04
CA ALA A 133 0.69 -16.28 -5.24
C ALA A 133 0.61 -17.51 -4.32
N VAL A 134 1.65 -18.36 -4.29
CA VAL A 134 1.77 -19.58 -3.48
C VAL A 134 2.81 -19.37 -2.39
#